data_AF-A0AAI8YKC8-F1
#
_entry.id   AF-A0AAI8YKC8-F1
#
_cell.length_a   1.000
_cell.length_b   1.000
_cell.length_c   1.000
_cell.angle_alpha   90.00
_cell.angle_beta   90.00
_cell.angle_gamma   90.00
#
_symmetry.space_group_name_H-M   'P 1'
#
loop_
_entity.id
_entity.type
_entity.pdbx_description
1 polymer ?
#
loop_
_entity_poly.entity_id
_entity_poly.type
_entity_poly.pdbx_seq_one_letter_code
_entity_poly.pdbx_strand_id
1 'polypeptide(L)'
;MDYRRPLNESADNPKVHIALVMKPGANRTADDPSSYAESPLLINPGGPGGSGALFTAGGGRMLQEIVGSQHDILGFDPRGVGATTPKADCFSSPDDSYGLDGRNIAYMNRLNWLATGHDVGVVNSSNVAFSKIDARSKAVAKLCKRLDDHEGDNSVFRYSNTPNVARDMLSIIQAWDEWRMSSVTHTANAKQQPKGPGPSKPQTSPELKAKESSRGKLVYWGFS
;
A
#
# COMPACT_ATOMS: atom_id res chain seq x y z
N MET A 1 -0.92 -10.42 8.44
CA MET A 1 0.50 -10.57 8.10
C MET A 1 1.28 -9.74 9.10
N ASP A 2 2.21 -10.34 9.83
CA ASP A 2 3.03 -9.64 10.82
C ASP A 2 4.14 -8.87 10.10
N TYR A 3 3.98 -7.55 9.99
CA TYR A 3 4.93 -6.65 9.31
C TYR A 3 6.21 -6.41 10.13
N ARG A 4 6.35 -7.02 11.30
CA ARG A 4 7.55 -6.93 12.17
C ARG A 4 8.41 -8.19 12.17
N ARG A 5 7.99 -9.26 11.48
CA ARG A 5 8.70 -10.53 11.49
C ARG A 5 9.78 -10.59 10.39
N PRO A 6 11.01 -11.07 10.68
CA PRO A 6 12.03 -11.31 9.67
C PRO A 6 11.50 -12.20 8.52
N LEU A 7 11.96 -11.90 7.30
CA LEU A 7 11.39 -12.35 6.03
C LEU A 7 11.31 -13.87 5.84
N ASN A 8 12.01 -14.66 6.65
CA ASN A 8 12.26 -16.10 6.50
C ASN A 8 11.28 -17.04 7.25
N GLU A 9 10.33 -16.57 8.05
CA GLU A 9 9.59 -17.44 9.00
C GLU A 9 8.16 -17.89 8.59
N SER A 10 7.80 -18.00 7.31
CA SER A 10 6.49 -18.61 6.96
C SER A 10 6.54 -19.33 5.62
N ALA A 11 6.22 -20.63 5.65
CA ALA A 11 6.38 -21.59 4.56
C ALA A 11 5.18 -21.67 3.60
N ASP A 12 4.01 -21.13 3.96
CA ASP A 12 2.74 -21.60 3.39
C ASP A 12 1.98 -20.60 2.50
N ASN A 13 2.53 -19.44 2.15
CA ASN A 13 1.89 -18.52 1.18
C ASN A 13 2.92 -17.65 0.44
N PRO A 14 2.74 -17.36 -0.86
CA PRO A 14 3.50 -16.31 -1.55
C PRO A 14 3.24 -14.98 -0.83
N LYS A 15 4.27 -14.46 -0.16
CA LYS A 15 4.16 -13.21 0.62
C LYS A 15 4.06 -12.03 -0.34
N VAL A 16 3.04 -11.20 -0.14
CA VAL A 16 2.94 -9.89 -0.80
C VAL A 16 3.45 -8.82 0.16
N HIS A 17 4.41 -8.04 -0.30
CA HIS A 17 4.98 -6.93 0.45
C HIS A 17 4.37 -5.62 -0.05
N ILE A 18 3.35 -5.15 0.68
CA ILE A 18 2.66 -3.90 0.35
C ILE A 18 3.54 -2.70 0.68
N ALA A 19 3.85 -1.88 -0.32
CA ALA A 19 4.57 -0.63 -0.13
C ALA A 19 3.63 0.44 0.45
N LEU A 20 4.14 1.19 1.42
CA LEU A 20 3.41 2.23 2.16
C LEU A 20 4.26 3.49 2.22
N VAL A 21 3.62 4.66 2.08
CA VAL A 21 4.21 5.96 2.38
C VAL A 21 3.26 6.74 3.26
N MET A 22 3.79 7.33 4.32
CA MET A 22 3.02 8.14 5.26
C MET A 22 3.45 9.60 5.19
N LYS A 23 2.46 10.50 5.11
CA LYS A 23 2.61 11.90 5.46
C LYS A 23 2.05 12.10 6.87
N PRO A 24 2.90 12.25 7.90
CA PRO A 24 2.43 12.46 9.27
C PRO A 24 1.72 13.80 9.42
N GLY A 25 0.70 13.83 10.27
CA GLY A 25 0.06 15.04 10.78
C GLY A 25 1.02 15.91 11.59
N ALA A 26 0.55 17.09 12.00
CA ALA A 26 1.29 17.90 12.96
C ALA A 26 1.33 17.21 14.34
N ASN A 27 2.37 17.54 15.12
CA ASN A 27 2.57 17.05 16.49
C ASN A 27 2.73 15.52 16.62
N ARG A 28 3.24 14.85 15.57
CA ARG A 28 3.66 13.44 15.64
C ARG A 28 5.11 13.32 16.03
N THR A 29 5.42 12.34 16.87
CA THR A 29 6.78 12.01 17.31
C THR A 29 7.16 10.66 16.74
N ALA A 30 8.22 10.60 15.94
CA ALA A 30 8.62 9.38 15.23
C ALA A 30 8.84 8.17 16.17
N ASP A 31 9.45 8.41 17.34
CA ASP A 31 9.75 7.38 18.34
C ASP A 31 8.58 7.07 19.30
N ASP A 32 7.45 7.76 19.14
CA ASP A 32 6.22 7.49 19.91
C ASP A 32 5.04 7.24 18.95
N PRO A 33 4.85 5.97 18.52
CA PRO A 33 3.72 5.60 17.69
C PRO A 33 2.34 5.97 18.29
N SER A 34 2.22 6.08 19.61
CA SER A 34 0.95 6.48 20.24
C SER A 34 0.55 7.92 19.92
N SER A 35 1.54 8.76 19.57
CA SER A 35 1.32 10.15 19.12
C SER A 35 0.59 10.25 17.79
N TYR A 36 0.50 9.18 16.99
CA TYR A 36 -0.22 9.13 15.71
C TYR A 36 -1.73 8.98 15.87
N ALA A 37 -2.50 9.25 14.82
CA ALA A 37 -3.95 9.15 14.79
C ALA A 37 -4.42 7.71 15.04
N GLU A 38 -5.56 7.56 15.71
CA GLU A 38 -6.23 6.26 15.84
C GLU A 38 -6.60 5.65 14.50
N SER A 39 -7.09 6.46 13.58
CA SER A 39 -7.32 6.03 12.20
C SER A 39 -6.56 6.97 11.26
N PRO A 40 -5.58 6.47 10.50
CA PRO A 40 -4.98 7.25 9.43
C PRO A 40 -5.98 7.34 8.27
N LEU A 41 -5.86 8.41 7.47
CA LEU A 41 -6.57 8.51 6.20
C LEU A 41 -5.83 7.65 5.17
N LEU A 42 -6.39 6.49 4.84
CA LEU A 42 -5.87 5.61 3.80
C LEU A 42 -6.26 6.15 2.42
N ILE A 43 -5.27 6.35 1.55
CA ILE A 43 -5.43 6.92 0.21
C ILE A 43 -5.15 5.89 -0.87
N ASN A 44 -6.02 5.87 -1.89
CA ASN A 44 -5.81 5.13 -3.13
C ASN A 44 -6.22 5.99 -4.34
N PRO A 45 -5.29 6.39 -5.22
CA PRO A 45 -5.57 7.33 -6.32
C PRO A 45 -6.30 6.71 -7.52
N GLY A 46 -6.61 5.41 -7.48
CA GLY A 46 -7.37 4.72 -8.53
C GLY A 46 -6.53 4.30 -9.73
N GLY A 47 -7.10 4.44 -10.93
CA GLY A 47 -6.55 3.91 -12.17
C GLY A 47 -7.40 2.76 -12.71
N PRO A 48 -7.30 1.52 -12.21
CA PRO A 48 -6.38 0.91 -11.24
C PRO A 48 -4.91 0.88 -11.70
N GLY A 49 -3.99 0.57 -10.77
CA GLY A 49 -2.55 0.57 -11.03
C GLY A 49 -1.83 1.87 -10.67
N GLY A 50 -2.55 2.86 -10.14
CA GLY A 50 -1.96 4.05 -9.54
C GLY A 50 -1.21 3.71 -8.24
N SER A 51 -0.03 4.30 -8.06
CA SER A 51 0.76 4.15 -6.84
C SER A 51 0.28 5.11 -5.77
N GLY A 52 -0.36 4.60 -4.71
CA GLY A 52 -0.72 5.41 -3.56
C GLY A 52 0.51 5.89 -2.78
N ALA A 53 1.61 5.12 -2.78
CA ALA A 53 2.87 5.53 -2.19
C ALA A 53 3.42 6.80 -2.85
N LEU A 54 3.53 6.81 -4.19
CA LEU A 54 4.00 7.97 -4.95
C LEU A 54 3.02 9.14 -4.86
N PHE A 55 1.71 8.86 -4.90
CA PHE A 55 0.69 9.90 -4.75
C PHE A 55 0.79 10.61 -3.40
N THR A 56 0.96 9.87 -2.29
CA THR A 56 1.16 10.48 -0.96
C THR A 56 2.51 11.18 -0.84
N ALA A 57 3.57 10.64 -1.43
CA ALA A 57 4.88 11.28 -1.45
C ALA A 57 4.85 12.67 -2.13
N GLY A 58 4.16 12.78 -3.28
CA GLY A 58 4.05 14.04 -4.02
C GLY A 58 2.93 14.97 -3.52
N GLY A 59 1.78 14.42 -3.14
CA GLY A 59 0.55 15.16 -2.86
C GLY A 59 0.16 15.26 -1.38
N GLY A 60 0.85 14.57 -0.48
CA GLY A 60 0.46 14.46 0.93
C GLY A 60 0.25 15.81 1.64
N ARG A 61 1.06 16.83 1.33
CA ARG A 61 0.90 18.18 1.89
C ARG A 61 -0.41 18.83 1.43
N MET A 62 -0.71 18.80 0.14
CA MET A 62 -1.94 19.35 -0.43
C MET A 62 -3.17 18.64 0.16
N LEU A 63 -3.10 17.33 0.33
CA LEU A 63 -4.17 16.57 0.96
C LEU A 63 -4.39 17.04 2.41
N GLN A 64 -3.34 17.30 3.19
CA GLN A 64 -3.46 17.85 4.55
C GLN A 64 -4.05 19.26 4.59
N GLU A 65 -3.88 20.07 3.55
CA GLU A 65 -4.55 21.38 3.44
C GLU A 65 -6.06 21.21 3.24
N ILE A 66 -6.50 20.13 2.58
CA ILE A 66 -7.91 19.81 2.36
C ILE A 66 -8.54 19.16 3.59
N VAL A 67 -7.93 18.10 4.12
CA VAL A 67 -8.51 17.30 5.21
C VAL A 67 -8.17 17.83 6.60
N GLY A 68 -7.16 18.70 6.70
CA GLY A 68 -6.67 19.30 7.94
C GLY A 68 -5.33 18.72 8.39
N SER A 69 -4.45 19.59 8.91
CA SER A 69 -3.05 19.30 9.23
C SER A 69 -2.82 18.23 10.30
N GLN A 70 -3.85 17.85 11.06
CA GLN A 70 -3.78 16.82 12.09
C GLN A 70 -3.94 15.39 11.55
N HIS A 71 -4.29 15.22 10.27
CA HIS A 71 -4.50 13.89 9.70
C HIS A 71 -3.18 13.26 9.26
N ASP A 72 -2.96 12.01 9.70
CA ASP A 72 -1.93 11.15 9.12
C ASP A 72 -2.47 10.57 7.83
N ILE A 73 -1.76 10.78 6.73
CA ILE A 73 -2.16 10.31 5.40
C ILE A 73 -1.28 9.13 5.04
N LEU A 74 -1.90 7.99 4.77
CA LEU A 74 -1.22 6.75 4.44
C LEU A 74 -1.57 6.34 3.02
N GLY A 75 -0.61 6.46 2.10
CA GLY A 75 -0.73 5.92 0.75
C GLY A 75 -0.16 4.51 0.69
N PHE A 76 -0.81 3.63 -0.06
CA PHE A 76 -0.31 2.27 -0.28
C PHE A 76 -0.34 1.92 -1.76
N ASP A 77 0.59 1.05 -2.18
CA ASP A 77 0.58 0.49 -3.52
C ASP A 77 -0.17 -0.85 -3.49
N PRO A 78 -1.29 -1.01 -4.24
CA PRO A 78 -1.99 -2.29 -4.30
C PRO A 78 -1.10 -3.44 -4.79
N ARG A 79 -1.54 -4.68 -4.61
CA ARG A 79 -0.82 -5.87 -5.10
C ARG A 79 -0.43 -5.72 -6.58
N GLY A 80 0.85 -5.94 -6.89
CA GLY A 80 1.36 -5.84 -8.25
C GLY A 80 1.69 -4.43 -8.73
N VAL A 81 1.44 -3.39 -7.93
CA VAL A 81 1.57 -1.97 -8.31
C VAL A 81 2.80 -1.32 -7.69
N GLY A 82 3.39 -0.36 -8.39
CA GLY A 82 4.40 0.53 -7.83
C GLY A 82 5.60 -0.21 -7.23
N ALA A 83 5.84 0.00 -5.93
CA ALA A 83 6.90 -0.64 -5.17
C ALA A 83 6.46 -1.94 -4.46
N THR A 84 5.18 -2.30 -4.50
CA THR A 84 4.68 -3.56 -3.95
C THR A 84 5.24 -4.75 -4.73
N THR A 85 5.68 -5.78 -4.01
CA THR A 85 6.21 -7.02 -4.61
C THR A 85 5.36 -8.24 -4.24
N PRO A 86 5.25 -9.24 -5.13
CA PRO A 86 5.73 -9.26 -6.52
C PRO A 86 5.00 -8.25 -7.44
N LYS A 87 5.64 -7.83 -8.54
CA LYS A 87 5.07 -6.87 -9.51
C LYS A 87 4.21 -7.59 -10.55
N ALA A 88 3.09 -6.98 -10.93
CA ALA A 88 2.28 -7.42 -12.06
C ALA A 88 2.84 -6.82 -13.37
N ASP A 89 4.02 -7.28 -13.78
CA ASP A 89 4.72 -6.77 -14.95
C ASP A 89 4.72 -7.77 -16.11
N CYS A 90 3.81 -7.58 -17.06
CA CYS A 90 3.73 -8.47 -18.22
C CYS A 90 4.94 -8.42 -19.15
N PHE A 91 5.81 -7.42 -19.05
CA PHE A 91 7.01 -7.31 -19.88
C PHE A 91 8.24 -7.98 -19.25
N SER A 92 8.10 -8.48 -18.03
CA SER A 92 9.11 -9.30 -17.38
C SER A 92 9.30 -10.63 -18.09
N SER A 93 10.54 -11.13 -18.05
CA SER A 93 10.88 -12.46 -18.57
C SER A 93 11.33 -13.33 -17.40
N PRO A 94 10.71 -14.50 -17.19
CA PRO A 94 11.14 -15.42 -16.14
C PRO A 94 12.54 -16.01 -16.42
N ASP A 95 12.94 -16.05 -17.70
CA ASP A 95 14.21 -16.61 -18.16
C ASP A 95 15.37 -15.57 -18.24
N ASP A 96 15.21 -14.38 -17.65
CA ASP A 96 16.23 -13.33 -17.74
C ASP A 96 17.50 -13.67 -16.95
N SER A 97 18.60 -13.86 -17.67
CA SER A 97 19.88 -14.35 -17.15
C SER A 97 20.70 -13.28 -16.40
N TYR A 98 20.29 -12.01 -16.41
CA TYR A 98 21.12 -10.89 -15.92
C TYR A 98 21.01 -10.56 -14.42
N GLY A 99 20.31 -11.38 -13.62
CA GLY A 99 20.42 -11.36 -12.14
C GLY A 99 20.00 -10.07 -11.40
N LEU A 100 19.57 -9.03 -12.13
CA LEU A 100 18.94 -7.82 -11.59
C LEU A 100 17.42 -7.88 -11.84
N ASP A 101 16.78 -8.96 -11.38
CA ASP A 101 15.33 -9.21 -11.38
C ASP A 101 14.58 -9.00 -12.72
N GLY A 102 15.28 -8.98 -13.86
CA GLY A 102 14.72 -8.65 -15.18
C GLY A 102 13.96 -7.33 -15.29
N ARG A 103 13.99 -6.49 -14.24
CA ARG A 103 13.16 -5.29 -14.10
C ARG A 103 13.60 -4.18 -15.05
N ASN A 104 14.90 -4.06 -15.31
CA ASN A 104 15.42 -3.05 -16.25
C ASN A 104 15.03 -3.38 -17.70
N ILE A 105 15.11 -4.66 -18.10
CA ILE A 105 14.69 -5.09 -19.43
C ILE A 105 13.17 -5.00 -19.58
N ALA A 106 12.40 -5.45 -18.57
CA ALA A 106 10.95 -5.29 -18.55
C ALA A 106 10.51 -3.82 -18.66
N TYR A 107 11.21 -2.93 -17.96
CA TYR A 107 10.99 -1.49 -18.04
C TYR A 107 11.24 -0.96 -19.45
N MET A 108 12.38 -1.28 -20.06
CA MET A 108 12.69 -0.86 -21.44
C MET A 108 11.70 -1.44 -22.46
N ASN A 109 11.31 -2.71 -22.32
CA ASN A 109 10.30 -3.35 -23.16
C ASN A 109 8.96 -2.61 -23.06
N ARG A 110 8.53 -2.26 -21.85
CA ARG A 110 7.31 -1.46 -21.63
C ARG A 110 7.44 -0.07 -22.25
N LEU A 111 8.56 0.61 -22.08
CA LEU A 111 8.77 1.94 -22.68
C LEU A 111 8.68 1.88 -24.21
N ASN A 112 9.36 0.91 -24.83
CA ASN A 112 9.28 0.70 -26.27
C ASN A 112 7.85 0.35 -26.71
N TRP A 113 7.14 -0.46 -25.92
CA TRP A 113 5.73 -0.76 -26.17
C TRP A 113 4.87 0.50 -26.17
N LEU A 114 5.00 1.37 -25.17
CA LEU A 114 4.26 2.62 -25.09
C LEU A 114 4.61 3.56 -26.26
N ALA A 115 5.89 3.74 -26.56
CA ALA A 115 6.37 4.59 -27.64
C ALA A 115 5.77 4.16 -29.01
N THR A 116 5.90 2.88 -29.36
CA THR A 116 5.35 2.33 -30.62
C THR A 116 3.82 2.31 -30.66
N GLY A 117 3.14 2.47 -29.51
CA GLY A 117 1.70 2.60 -29.44
C GLY A 117 1.18 3.91 -30.04
N HIS A 118 1.98 4.98 -29.97
CA HIS A 118 1.60 6.28 -30.53
C HIS A 118 1.45 6.23 -32.06
N ASP A 119 2.30 5.44 -32.75
CA ASP A 119 2.25 5.26 -34.21
C ASP A 119 1.01 4.47 -34.68
N VAL A 120 0.33 3.76 -33.77
CA VAL A 120 -0.90 3.02 -34.07
C VAL A 120 -2.13 3.95 -34.07
N GLY A 121 -2.08 5.01 -33.27
CA GLY A 121 -3.22 5.91 -33.04
C GLY A 121 -4.33 5.30 -32.18
N VAL A 122 -5.44 6.02 -32.09
CA VAL A 122 -6.65 5.59 -31.37
C VAL A 122 -7.61 4.81 -32.29
N VAL A 123 -8.64 4.18 -31.72
CA VAL A 123 -9.70 3.54 -32.50
C VAL A 123 -10.26 4.53 -33.53
N ASN A 124 -10.49 4.06 -34.76
CA ASN A 124 -10.98 4.85 -35.89
C ASN A 124 -10.03 5.95 -36.44
N SER A 125 -8.79 6.02 -35.98
CA SER A 125 -7.79 6.97 -36.54
C SER A 125 -7.30 6.58 -37.94
N SER A 126 -7.40 5.29 -38.32
CA SER A 126 -7.12 4.78 -39.66
C SER A 126 -7.87 3.47 -39.90
N ASN A 127 -7.89 3.01 -41.15
CA ASN A 127 -8.48 1.71 -41.53
C ASN A 127 -7.74 0.49 -40.93
N VAL A 128 -6.52 0.69 -40.39
CA VAL A 128 -5.72 -0.37 -39.75
C VAL A 128 -5.60 -0.21 -38.23
N ALA A 129 -6.06 0.92 -37.66
CA ALA A 129 -5.86 1.20 -36.23
C ALA A 129 -6.52 0.12 -35.34
N PHE A 130 -7.75 -0.27 -35.65
CA PHE A 130 -8.49 -1.26 -34.86
C PHE A 130 -7.77 -2.63 -34.84
N SER A 131 -7.36 -3.14 -36.00
CA SER A 131 -6.67 -4.44 -36.08
C SER A 131 -5.31 -4.41 -35.41
N LYS A 132 -4.57 -3.30 -35.52
CA LYS A 132 -3.29 -3.11 -34.79
C LYS A 132 -3.50 -3.06 -33.28
N ILE A 133 -4.53 -2.35 -32.78
CA ILE A 133 -4.84 -2.30 -31.35
C ILE A 133 -5.22 -3.69 -30.84
N ASP A 134 -6.06 -4.44 -31.57
CA ASP A 134 -6.44 -5.82 -31.21
C ASP A 134 -5.21 -6.75 -31.14
N ALA A 135 -4.37 -6.74 -32.18
CA ALA A 135 -3.13 -7.53 -32.21
C ALA A 135 -2.21 -7.19 -31.04
N ARG A 136 -2.11 -5.89 -30.69
CA ARG A 136 -1.31 -5.41 -29.57
C ARG A 136 -1.87 -5.87 -28.22
N SER A 137 -3.17 -5.75 -27.99
CA SER A 137 -3.82 -6.24 -26.77
C SER A 137 -3.61 -7.75 -26.60
N LYS A 138 -3.75 -8.53 -27.69
CA LYS A 138 -3.47 -9.98 -27.69
C LYS A 138 -2.00 -10.30 -27.38
N ALA A 139 -1.07 -9.50 -27.87
CA ALA A 139 0.35 -9.68 -27.57
C ALA A 139 0.64 -9.47 -26.09
N VAL A 140 0.14 -8.39 -25.47
CA VAL A 140 0.30 -8.16 -24.02
C VAL A 140 -0.37 -9.27 -23.21
N ALA A 141 -1.59 -9.68 -23.58
CA ALA A 141 -2.28 -10.77 -22.91
C ALA A 141 -1.48 -12.08 -22.93
N LYS A 142 -0.84 -12.41 -24.06
CA LYS A 142 0.06 -13.59 -24.17
C LYS A 142 1.28 -13.48 -23.27
N LEU A 143 1.86 -12.27 -23.13
CA LEU A 143 2.99 -12.06 -22.23
C LEU A 143 2.59 -12.24 -20.76
N CYS A 144 1.48 -11.62 -20.33
CA CYS A 144 0.95 -11.80 -18.98
C CYS A 144 0.63 -13.29 -18.72
N LYS A 145 0.00 -13.98 -19.68
CA LYS A 145 -0.32 -15.40 -19.58
C LYS A 145 0.95 -16.25 -19.40
N ARG A 146 2.02 -15.96 -20.13
CA ARG A 146 3.29 -16.70 -20.00
C ARG A 146 3.82 -16.61 -18.57
N LEU A 147 3.80 -15.41 -17.99
CA LEU A 147 4.23 -15.21 -16.60
C LEU A 147 3.27 -15.86 -15.61
N ASP A 148 1.97 -15.76 -15.83
CA ASP A 148 0.98 -16.43 -14.99
C ASP A 148 1.13 -17.96 -15.00
N ASP A 149 1.38 -18.54 -16.18
CA ASP A 149 1.64 -19.97 -16.34
C ASP A 149 2.98 -20.38 -15.68
N HIS A 150 3.99 -19.51 -15.73
CA HIS A 150 5.30 -19.74 -15.09
C HIS A 150 5.21 -19.72 -13.55
N GLU A 151 4.56 -18.69 -13.00
CA GLU A 151 4.42 -18.50 -11.55
C GLU A 151 3.35 -19.45 -10.94
N GLY A 152 2.44 -19.96 -11.77
CA GLY A 152 1.38 -20.89 -11.37
C GLY A 152 0.50 -20.32 -10.26
N ASP A 153 0.33 -21.10 -9.19
CA ASP A 153 -0.49 -20.73 -8.03
C ASP A 153 0.07 -19.54 -7.24
N ASN A 154 1.33 -19.16 -7.46
CA ASN A 154 1.96 -18.00 -6.80
C ASN A 154 1.83 -16.71 -7.61
N SER A 155 1.20 -16.76 -8.78
CA SER A 155 1.07 -15.62 -9.69
C SER A 155 0.28 -14.46 -9.07
N VAL A 156 0.92 -13.29 -9.03
CA VAL A 156 0.26 -12.04 -8.57
C VAL A 156 -0.95 -11.67 -9.42
N PHE A 157 -0.99 -12.08 -10.69
CA PHE A 157 -2.10 -11.78 -11.59
C PHE A 157 -3.41 -12.38 -11.08
N ARG A 158 -3.36 -13.53 -10.39
CA ARG A 158 -4.53 -14.22 -9.82
C ARG A 158 -5.08 -13.53 -8.57
N TYR A 159 -4.23 -12.78 -7.86
CA TYR A 159 -4.55 -12.18 -6.57
C TYR A 159 -4.60 -10.65 -6.56
N SER A 160 -4.38 -9.98 -7.69
CA SER A 160 -4.38 -8.52 -7.81
C SER A 160 -5.77 -7.88 -7.91
N ASN A 161 -6.84 -8.67 -7.76
CA ASN A 161 -8.22 -8.19 -7.84
C ASN A 161 -8.64 -7.36 -6.61
N THR A 162 -9.68 -6.53 -6.79
CA THR A 162 -10.20 -5.61 -5.77
C THR A 162 -10.59 -6.29 -4.45
N PRO A 163 -11.25 -7.47 -4.42
CA PRO A 163 -11.54 -8.17 -3.15
C PRO A 163 -10.28 -8.48 -2.32
N ASN A 164 -9.18 -8.87 -2.97
CA ASN A 164 -7.93 -9.12 -2.25
C ASN A 164 -7.27 -7.82 -1.78
N VAL A 165 -7.29 -6.76 -2.59
CA VAL A 165 -6.81 -5.43 -2.19
C VAL A 165 -7.59 -4.92 -0.97
N ALA A 166 -8.91 -5.11 -0.91
CA ALA A 166 -9.72 -4.74 0.25
C ALA A 166 -9.32 -5.50 1.54
N ARG A 167 -8.92 -6.77 1.42
CA ARG A 167 -8.37 -7.55 2.55
C ARG A 167 -6.99 -7.02 2.99
N ASP A 168 -6.18 -6.58 2.04
CA ASP A 168 -4.90 -5.94 2.36
C ASP A 168 -5.15 -4.61 3.10
N MET A 169 -6.14 -3.82 2.69
CA MET A 169 -6.52 -2.58 3.40
C MET A 169 -6.91 -2.86 4.86
N LEU A 170 -7.68 -3.92 5.13
CA LEU A 170 -7.98 -4.34 6.50
C LEU A 170 -6.70 -4.72 7.27
N SER A 171 -5.79 -5.45 6.62
CA SER A 171 -4.51 -5.86 7.21
C SER A 171 -3.61 -4.66 7.53
N ILE A 172 -3.62 -3.62 6.69
CA ILE A 172 -2.90 -2.35 6.91
C ILE A 172 -3.42 -1.67 8.18
N ILE A 173 -4.74 -1.57 8.36
CA ILE A 173 -5.33 -0.92 9.55
C ILE A 173 -5.04 -1.71 10.82
N GLN A 174 -5.11 -3.05 10.78
CA GLN A 174 -4.74 -3.90 11.91
C GLN A 174 -3.27 -3.71 12.29
N ALA A 175 -2.37 -3.70 11.32
CA ALA A 175 -0.95 -3.47 11.53
C ALA A 175 -0.65 -2.06 12.08
N TRP A 176 -1.40 -1.05 11.63
CA TRP A 176 -1.33 0.30 12.17
C TRP A 176 -1.68 0.34 13.65
N ASP A 177 -2.79 -0.30 14.03
CA ASP A 177 -3.23 -0.37 15.42
C ASP A 177 -2.21 -1.10 16.29
N GLU A 178 -1.71 -2.25 15.84
CA GLU A 178 -0.64 -2.98 16.54
C GLU A 178 0.63 -2.13 16.70
N TRP A 179 1.00 -1.38 15.66
CA TRP A 179 2.19 -0.54 15.69
C TRP A 179 2.08 0.60 16.71
N ARG A 180 0.95 1.32 16.72
CA ARG A 180 0.63 2.31 17.76
C ARG A 180 0.58 1.70 19.16
N MET A 181 0.13 0.45 19.23
CA MET A 181 0.09 -0.42 20.41
C MET A 181 1.44 -0.56 21.11
N SER A 182 2.46 -0.82 20.32
CA SER A 182 3.78 -1.21 20.83
C SER A 182 4.47 -0.16 21.70
N SER A 183 4.14 1.13 21.52
CA SER A 183 4.60 2.22 22.41
C SER A 183 4.06 2.08 23.83
N VAL A 184 2.82 1.62 24.00
CA VAL A 184 2.15 1.55 25.31
C VAL A 184 2.84 0.54 26.24
N THR A 185 3.36 -0.56 25.68
CA THR A 185 4.04 -1.61 26.44
C THR A 185 5.41 -1.16 26.97
N HIS A 186 6.12 -0.30 26.23
CA HIS A 186 7.40 0.26 26.69
C HIS A 186 7.22 1.33 27.77
N THR A 187 6.22 2.19 27.66
CA THR A 187 5.96 3.24 28.67
C THR A 187 5.34 2.70 29.95
N ALA A 188 4.58 1.60 29.89
CA ALA A 188 4.06 0.92 31.07
C ALA A 188 5.17 0.25 31.90
N ASN A 189 6.17 -0.35 31.24
CA ASN A 189 7.31 -0.97 31.91
C ASN A 189 8.32 0.07 32.46
N ALA A 190 8.42 1.26 31.86
CA ALA A 190 9.24 2.35 32.38
C ALA A 190 8.66 3.04 33.64
N LYS A 191 7.38 2.84 33.96
CA LYS A 191 6.70 3.47 35.11
C LYS A 191 6.53 2.57 36.34
N GLN A 192 7.03 1.34 36.33
CA GLN A 192 7.06 0.49 37.53
C GLN A 192 8.31 0.77 38.37
N GLN A 193 8.33 1.92 39.06
CA GLN A 193 9.10 2.08 40.30
C GLN A 193 8.11 2.11 41.47
N PRO A 194 8.36 1.39 42.57
CA PRO A 194 7.41 1.31 43.68
C PRO A 194 7.36 2.67 44.39
N LYS A 195 6.23 3.38 44.28
CA LYS A 195 5.94 4.55 45.13
C LYS A 195 5.23 4.08 46.39
N GLY A 196 5.81 4.41 47.54
CA GLY A 196 5.23 4.17 48.87
C GLY A 196 3.93 4.93 49.11
N PRO A 197 3.20 4.62 50.19
CA PRO A 197 1.81 5.04 50.38
C PRO A 197 1.74 6.51 50.80
N GLY A 198 1.01 7.32 50.01
CA GLY A 198 0.60 8.68 50.35
C GLY A 198 -0.93 8.82 50.23
N PRO A 199 -1.57 9.69 51.03
CA PRO A 199 -3.01 9.61 51.29
C PRO A 199 -3.86 10.08 50.11
N SER A 200 -5.00 9.42 49.94
CA SER A 200 -6.01 9.64 48.91
C SER A 200 -6.74 10.97 49.09
N LYS A 201 -6.94 11.70 47.99
CA LYS A 201 -7.91 12.80 47.89
C LYS A 201 -9.07 12.41 46.97
N PRO A 202 -10.30 12.89 47.23
CA PRO A 202 -11.51 12.43 46.53
C PRO A 202 -11.53 12.88 45.07
N GLN A 203 -11.98 11.97 44.21
CA GLN A 203 -12.18 12.16 42.78
C GLN A 203 -13.40 13.05 42.52
N THR A 204 -13.22 14.12 41.76
CA THR A 204 -14.30 14.79 41.03
C THR A 204 -14.11 14.50 39.54
N SER A 205 -14.97 13.65 38.98
CA SER A 205 -15.04 13.39 37.54
C SER A 205 -15.70 14.55 36.80
N PRO A 206 -15.07 15.14 35.77
CA PRO A 206 -15.80 15.75 34.68
C PRO A 206 -16.16 14.65 33.69
N GLU A 207 -17.46 14.45 33.47
CA GLU A 207 -18.01 13.61 32.40
C GLU A 207 -17.68 14.23 31.03
N LEU A 208 -16.43 14.07 30.59
CA LEU A 208 -16.05 14.21 29.19
C LEU A 208 -16.68 13.03 28.46
N LYS A 209 -17.71 13.29 27.64
CA LYS A 209 -18.23 12.29 26.68
C LYS A 209 -17.02 11.63 26.02
N ALA A 210 -16.77 10.37 26.34
CA ALA A 210 -15.66 9.62 25.78
C ALA A 210 -15.84 9.67 24.26
N LYS A 211 -14.94 10.39 23.57
CA LYS A 211 -14.93 10.43 22.12
C LYS A 211 -14.84 8.98 21.66
N GLU A 212 -15.85 8.50 20.95
CA GLU A 212 -15.88 7.10 20.50
C GLU A 212 -14.56 6.78 19.81
N SER A 213 -13.89 5.71 20.24
CA SER A 213 -12.63 5.31 19.64
C SER A 213 -12.83 5.00 18.16
N SER A 214 -11.89 5.46 17.35
CA SER A 214 -11.83 5.20 15.92
C SER A 214 -10.94 4.01 15.58
N ARG A 215 -10.32 3.39 16.60
CA ARG A 215 -9.51 2.20 16.45
C ARG A 215 -10.19 1.09 15.63
N GLY A 216 -9.44 0.48 14.72
CA GLY A 216 -9.93 -0.57 13.82
C GLY A 216 -10.88 -0.07 12.73
N LYS A 217 -11.27 1.20 12.73
CA LYS A 217 -12.11 1.79 11.68
C LYS A 217 -11.23 2.22 10.51
N LEU A 218 -11.65 1.82 9.32
CA LEU A 218 -11.05 2.28 8.07
C LEU A 218 -11.58 3.68 7.75
N VAL A 219 -10.70 4.69 7.76
CA VAL A 219 -10.95 6.00 7.16
C VAL A 219 -10.26 6.00 5.81
N TYR A 220 -11.05 6.06 4.74
CA TYR A 220 -10.56 5.86 3.38
C TYR A 220 -11.03 6.96 2.44
N TRP A 221 -10.13 7.38 1.57
CA TRP A 221 -10.49 8.16 0.39
C TRP A 221 -9.80 7.59 -0.85
N GLY A 222 -10.61 7.21 -1.83
CA GLY A 222 -10.12 6.87 -3.16
C GLY A 222 -10.98 7.52 -4.24
N PHE A 223 -10.37 7.68 -5.40
CA PHE A 223 -10.96 8.27 -6.59
C PHE A 223 -10.40 7.54 -7.82
N SER A 224 -11.04 7.67 -8.98
CA SER A 224 -10.58 7.11 -10.25
C SER A 224 -10.98 7.99 -11.42
#